data_AF-A0A9Q4DKP4-F1
#
_entry.id   AF-A0A9Q4DKP4-F1
#
_cell.length_a   1.000
_cell.length_b   1.000
_cell.length_c   1.000
_cell.angle_alpha   90.00
_cell.angle_beta   90.00
_cell.angle_gamma   90.00
#
_symmetry.space_group_name_H-M   'P 1'
#
loop_
_entity.id
_entity.type
_entity.pdbx_description
1 polymer ?
#
loop_
_entity_poly.entity_id
_entity_poly.type
_entity_poly.pdbx_seq_one_letter_code
_entity_poly.pdbx_strand_id
1 'polypeptide(L)' 'ALDSKNPKEVFTGKKPDDSHFRIFGSPIYFHVSKEKRSKLEASGKKGTFVGYSETSKAYIIYVAG' A
#
# COMPACT_ATOMS: atom_id res chain seq x y z
N ALA A 1 7.79 -30.98 7.13
CA ALA A 1 8.09 -29.58 6.74
C ALA A 1 6.98 -29.11 5.83
N LEU A 2 6.42 -27.91 6.01
CA LEU A 2 5.41 -27.36 5.12
C LEU A 2 6.06 -27.20 3.73
N ASP A 3 5.56 -27.86 2.68
CA ASP A 3 6.16 -27.98 1.33
C ASP A 3 6.34 -26.64 0.57
N SER A 4 7.04 -25.65 1.13
CA SER A 4 7.16 -24.29 0.59
C SER A 4 5.83 -23.59 0.28
N LYS A 5 4.71 -24.10 0.82
CA LYS A 5 3.37 -23.54 0.65
C LYS A 5 3.11 -22.46 1.70
N ASN A 6 2.49 -21.36 1.30
CA ASN A 6 2.11 -20.31 2.24
C ASN A 6 1.08 -20.89 3.24
N PRO A 7 1.21 -20.66 4.56
CA PRO A 7 0.25 -21.18 5.54
C PRO A 7 -1.21 -20.91 5.17
N LYS A 8 -1.52 -19.73 4.62
CA LYS A 8 -2.88 -19.39 4.18
C LYS A 8 -3.39 -20.30 3.08
N GLU A 9 -2.53 -20.73 2.16
CA GLU A 9 -2.88 -21.70 1.11
C GLU A 9 -3.19 -23.06 1.71
N VAL A 10 -2.38 -23.50 2.66
CA VAL A 10 -2.55 -24.81 3.32
C VAL A 10 -3.89 -24.88 4.06
N PHE A 11 -4.27 -23.80 4.75
CA PHE A 11 -5.53 -23.77 5.50
C PHE A 11 -6.77 -23.55 4.64
N THR A 12 -6.66 -22.81 3.53
CA THR A 12 -7.84 -22.42 2.72
C THR A 12 -7.98 -23.17 1.40
N GLY A 13 -6.94 -23.89 0.96
CA GLY A 13 -6.86 -24.50 -0.36
C GLY A 13 -6.77 -23.50 -1.52
N LYS A 14 -6.68 -22.19 -1.23
CA LYS A 14 -6.65 -21.11 -2.23
C LYS A 14 -5.33 -20.37 -2.20
N LYS A 15 -4.75 -20.12 -3.38
CA LYS A 15 -3.59 -19.25 -3.56
C LYS A 15 -3.91 -17.83 -3.02
N PRO A 16 -3.06 -17.20 -2.20
CA PRO A 16 -3.32 -15.86 -1.72
C PRO A 16 -3.13 -14.89 -2.88
N ASP A 17 -3.96 -13.85 -2.91
CA ASP A 17 -3.74 -12.74 -3.82
C ASP A 17 -2.72 -11.78 -3.20
N ASP A 18 -1.52 -11.78 -3.76
CA ASP A 18 -0.40 -10.94 -3.33
C ASP A 18 -0.26 -9.66 -4.18
N SER A 19 -1.22 -9.40 -5.10
CA SER A 19 -1.18 -8.25 -6.02
C SER A 19 -1.22 -6.89 -5.31
N HIS A 20 -1.72 -6.86 -4.08
CA HIS A 20 -1.77 -5.67 -3.23
C HIS A 20 -0.43 -5.36 -2.54
N PHE A 21 0.52 -6.30 -2.55
CA PHE A 21 1.85 -6.07 -1.97
C PHE A 21 2.69 -5.17 -2.87
N ARG A 22 3.40 -4.22 -2.25
CA ARG A 22 4.26 -3.24 -2.88
C ARG A 22 5.63 -3.28 -2.24
N ILE A 23 6.65 -3.00 -3.05
CA ILE A 23 8.04 -2.96 -2.59
C ILE A 23 8.23 -1.72 -1.71
N PHE A 24 8.80 -1.91 -0.53
CA PHE A 24 9.21 -0.83 0.36
C PHE A 24 10.19 0.13 -0.33
N GLY A 25 10.06 1.43 -0.08
CA GLY A 25 10.87 2.46 -0.73
C GLY A 25 10.41 2.81 -2.16
N SER A 26 9.40 2.13 -2.72
CA SER A 26 8.89 2.45 -4.06
C SER A 26 8.21 3.82 -4.11
N PRO A 27 8.29 4.54 -5.25
CA PRO A 27 7.53 5.76 -5.44
C PRO A 27 6.04 5.43 -5.50
N ILE A 28 5.23 6.18 -4.75
CA ILE A 28 3.77 6.06 -4.74
C ILE A 28 3.13 7.43 -4.91
N TYR A 29 1.97 7.45 -5.57
CA TYR A 29 1.11 8.64 -5.65
C TYR A 29 -0.15 8.38 -4.84
N PHE A 30 -0.52 9.35 -4.01
CA PHE A 30 -1.75 9.29 -3.22
C PHE A 30 -2.64 10.49 -3.51
N HIS A 31 -3.94 10.29 -3.33
CA HIS A 31 -4.93 11.32 -3.59
C HIS A 31 -4.94 12.37 -2.48
N VAL A 32 -4.97 13.65 -2.87
CA VAL A 32 -5.16 14.78 -1.97
C VAL A 32 -6.60 15.28 -2.11
N SER A 33 -7.34 15.25 -1.01
CA SER A 33 -8.73 15.72 -0.93
C SER A 33 -8.87 17.17 -1.40
N LYS A 34 -10.01 17.49 -2.03
CA LYS A 34 -10.31 18.85 -2.54
C LYS A 34 -10.18 19.94 -1.48
N GLU A 35 -10.51 19.65 -0.22
CA GLU A 35 -10.41 20.59 0.90
C GLU A 35 -8.97 21.00 1.22
N LYS A 36 -7.99 20.17 0.84
CA LYS A 36 -6.56 20.37 1.09
C LYS A 36 -5.79 20.88 -0.14
N ARG A 37 -6.49 21.25 -1.23
CA ARG A 37 -5.88 21.73 -2.47
C ARG A 37 -6.71 22.86 -3.10
N SER A 38 -6.04 23.81 -3.73
CA SER A 38 -6.69 24.86 -4.53
C SER A 38 -7.19 24.32 -5.89
N LYS A 39 -7.99 25.12 -6.60
CA LYS A 39 -8.68 24.73 -7.85
C LYS A 39 -7.74 24.17 -8.93
N LEU A 40 -6.49 24.65 -8.97
CA LEU A 40 -5.49 24.30 -9.98
C LEU A 40 -4.35 23.42 -9.43
N GLU A 41 -4.36 23.08 -8.14
CA GLU A 41 -3.37 22.17 -7.57
C GLU A 41 -3.67 20.72 -7.93
N ALA A 42 -2.60 19.95 -8.13
CA ALA A 42 -2.67 18.54 -8.48
C ALA A 42 -3.46 17.73 -7.44
N SER A 43 -4.28 16.79 -7.91
CA SER A 43 -5.05 15.89 -7.06
C SER A 43 -4.23 14.71 -6.52
N GLY A 44 -2.99 14.54 -6.99
CA GLY A 44 -2.09 13.48 -6.59
C GLY A 44 -0.76 14.04 -6.11
N LYS A 45 -0.30 13.59 -4.95
CA LYS A 45 1.02 13.92 -4.41
C LYS A 45 1.91 12.69 -4.42
N LYS A 46 3.19 12.89 -4.78
CA LYS A 46 4.21 11.84 -4.74
C LYS A 46 4.71 11.65 -3.31
N GLY A 47 4.96 10.41 -2.94
CA GLY A 47 5.64 10.03 -1.72
C GLY A 47 6.41 8.72 -1.89
N THR A 48 6.96 8.24 -0.79
CA THR A 48 7.69 6.98 -0.71
C THR A 48 6.87 5.98 0.09
N PHE A 49 6.66 4.78 -0.45
CA PHE A 49 5.94 3.72 0.25
C PHE A 49 6.77 3.16 1.40
N VAL A 50 6.27 3.31 2.63
CA VAL A 50 6.96 2.85 3.86
C VAL A 50 6.37 1.55 4.39
N GLY A 51 5.09 1.26 4.10
CA GLY A 51 4.48 0.00 4.53
C GLY A 51 2.97 0.05 4.65
N TYR A 52 2.46 -0.89 5.44
CA TYR A 52 1.04 -1.08 5.71
C TYR A 52 0.72 -0.67 7.14
N SER A 53 -0.43 -0.04 7.37
CA SER A 53 -0.89 0.27 8.72
C SER A 53 -1.27 -1.01 9.45
N GLU A 54 -0.86 -1.13 10.72
CA GLU A 54 -1.20 -2.28 11.57
C GLU A 54 -2.66 -2.25 12.04
N THR A 55 -3.25 -1.06 12.14
CA THR A 55 -4.57 -0.83 12.75
C THR A 55 -5.67 -0.59 11.73
N SER A 56 -5.33 -0.28 10.48
CA SER A 56 -6.30 0.11 9.46
C SER A 56 -5.92 -0.40 8.07
N LYS A 57 -6.92 -0.48 7.17
CA LYS A 57 -6.68 -0.80 5.76
C LYS A 57 -6.12 0.43 5.03
N ALA A 58 -4.89 0.81 5.35
CA ALA A 58 -4.21 1.98 4.82
C ALA A 58 -2.72 1.73 4.52
N TYR A 59 -2.17 2.51 3.60
CA TYR A 59 -0.74 2.55 3.32
C TYR A 59 -0.06 3.66 4.12
N ILE A 60 1.13 3.39 4.63
CA ILE A 60 2.00 4.38 5.25
C ILE A 60 2.90 4.97 4.16
N ILE A 61 2.82 6.28 4.00
CA ILE A 61 3.52 7.02 2.96
C ILE A 61 4.34 8.12 3.60
N TYR A 62 5.64 8.14 3.31
CA TYR A 62 6.51 9.24 3.66
C TYR A 62 6.44 10.32 2.58
N VAL A 63 6.27 11.57 2.99
CA VAL A 63 6.22 12.73 2.10
C VAL A 63 7.37 13.65 2.49
N ALA A 64 8.37 13.77 1.62
CA ALA A 64 9.44 14.74 1.81
C ALA A 64 8.83 16.15 1.73
N GLY A 65 9.21 16.99 2.70
CA GLY A 65 8.80 18.39 2.80
C GLY A 65 9.38 19.25 1.69
#